data_AF-A0AAW1SHV3-F1
#
_entry.id   AF-A0AAW1SHV3-F1
#
_cell.length_a   1.000
_cell.length_b   1.000
_cell.length_c   1.000
_cell.angle_alpha   90.00
_cell.angle_beta   90.00
_cell.angle_gamma   90.00
#
_symmetry.space_group_name_H-M   'P 1'
#
loop_
_entity.id
_entity.type
_entity.pdbx_description
1 polymer ?
#
loop_
_entity_poly.entity_id
_entity_poly.type
_entity_poly.pdbx_seq_one_letter_code
_entity_poly.pdbx_strand_id
1 'polypeptide(L)'
;MKYLDTPCLARISAFLDNVDVGDYSVHGDLEAYSCKLAGLDKKLSRNLDQEVQMGSSPLELSKSPVGPLAESASRKTLIYLILTLNHCYPDYDFSLLRAHHFRKEPGVSAVEQAVDAHLLEASRVWEATPGCGGAPFLDTLWTAVDEAIELPDCDVYSYKSDGEADPFGEKGSVWSFNFFFYNRKLRRILYFACRGIAKTALADSSAGEASRTPGATADSADADSADGLNESDSARYGMAGTMEV
;
A
#
# COMPACT_ATOMS: atom_id res chain seq x y z
N MET A 1 5.64 -15.29 4.96
CA MET A 1 4.47 -16.17 5.07
C MET A 1 4.35 -16.88 3.73
N LYS A 2 3.34 -17.74 3.51
CA LYS A 2 3.15 -18.34 2.18
C LYS A 2 1.87 -17.83 1.55
N TYR A 3 1.97 -17.20 0.38
CA TYR A 3 0.82 -16.82 -0.45
C TYR A 3 -0.05 -18.04 -0.77
N LEU A 4 -1.36 -17.86 -0.74
CA LEU A 4 -2.38 -18.86 -1.02
C LEU A 4 -3.11 -18.48 -2.29
N ASP A 5 -2.75 -19.17 -3.37
CA ASP A 5 -3.42 -19.01 -4.66
C ASP A 5 -4.89 -19.41 -4.53
N THR A 6 -5.77 -18.41 -4.62
CA THR A 6 -7.21 -18.55 -4.45
C THR A 6 -7.89 -17.89 -5.65
N PRO A 7 -8.30 -18.67 -6.67
CA PRO A 7 -8.80 -18.12 -7.93
C PRO A 7 -9.99 -17.17 -7.78
N CYS A 8 -10.88 -17.43 -6.81
CA CYS A 8 -12.02 -16.56 -6.53
C CYS A 8 -11.59 -15.17 -6.05
N LEU A 9 -10.59 -15.11 -5.15
CA LEU A 9 -10.02 -13.83 -4.68
C LEU A 9 -9.28 -13.12 -5.81
N ALA A 10 -8.47 -13.85 -6.59
CA ALA A 10 -7.75 -13.29 -7.72
C ALA A 10 -8.69 -12.65 -8.76
N ARG A 11 -9.85 -13.27 -9.02
CA ARG A 11 -10.88 -12.71 -9.89
C ARG A 11 -11.45 -11.40 -9.35
N ILE A 12 -11.68 -11.31 -8.04
CA ILE A 12 -12.21 -10.10 -7.40
C ILE A 12 -11.14 -9.00 -7.43
N SER A 13 -9.89 -9.30 -7.07
CA SER A 13 -8.78 -8.34 -7.15
C SER A 13 -8.59 -7.84 -8.59
N ALA A 14 -8.66 -8.72 -9.59
CA ALA A 14 -8.56 -8.32 -10.99
C ALA A 14 -9.70 -7.39 -11.45
N PHE A 15 -10.89 -7.53 -10.90
CA PHE A 15 -11.97 -6.56 -11.12
C PHE A 15 -11.69 -5.24 -10.41
N LEU A 16 -11.24 -5.30 -9.16
CA LEU A 16 -10.93 -4.14 -8.33
C LEU A 16 -9.62 -3.43 -8.71
N ASP A 17 -8.85 -3.92 -9.68
CA ASP A 17 -7.57 -3.33 -10.11
C ASP A 17 -7.71 -1.86 -10.52
N ASN A 18 -8.79 -1.51 -11.23
CA ASN A 18 -9.11 -0.12 -11.56
C ASN A 18 -10.59 0.03 -11.99
N VAL A 19 -11.49 0.22 -11.03
CA VAL A 19 -12.92 0.40 -11.30
C VAL A 19 -13.26 1.88 -11.36
N ASP A 20 -13.64 2.36 -12.54
CA ASP A 20 -14.13 3.71 -12.72
C ASP A 20 -15.56 3.86 -12.19
N VAL A 21 -15.74 4.64 -11.11
CA VAL A 21 -17.04 4.92 -10.49
C VAL A 21 -17.49 6.38 -10.67
N GLY A 22 -16.96 7.07 -11.68
CA GLY A 22 -17.31 8.46 -12.02
C GLY A 22 -16.26 9.47 -11.54
N ASP A 23 -16.41 10.00 -10.33
CA ASP A 23 -15.54 11.08 -9.82
C ASP A 23 -14.16 10.59 -9.34
N TYR A 24 -14.07 9.32 -9.00
CA TYR A 24 -12.85 8.64 -8.57
C TYR A 24 -12.79 7.22 -9.16
N SER A 25 -11.63 6.59 -9.10
CA SER A 25 -11.47 5.16 -9.39
C SER A 25 -11.20 4.38 -8.12
N VAL A 26 -11.77 3.18 -8.04
CA VAL A 26 -11.58 2.23 -6.94
C VAL A 26 -10.47 1.25 -7.32
N HIS A 27 -9.50 1.09 -6.41
CA HIS A 27 -8.37 0.16 -6.52
C HIS A 27 -8.40 -0.74 -5.30
N GLY A 28 -8.36 -2.06 -5.47
CA GLY A 28 -8.42 -2.98 -4.34
C GLY A 28 -7.71 -4.31 -4.57
N ASP A 29 -7.10 -4.80 -3.49
CA ASP A 29 -6.28 -6.00 -3.47
C ASP A 29 -6.77 -6.94 -2.38
N LEU A 30 -7.05 -8.18 -2.75
CA LEU A 30 -7.35 -9.28 -1.84
C LEU A 30 -6.31 -10.38 -1.96
N GLU A 31 -5.61 -10.64 -0.86
CA GLU A 31 -4.57 -11.65 -0.80
C GLU A 31 -4.65 -12.50 0.45
N ALA A 32 -4.51 -13.82 0.31
CA ALA A 32 -4.53 -14.74 1.45
C ALA A 32 -3.15 -15.36 1.68
N TYR A 33 -2.77 -15.52 2.94
CA TYR A 33 -1.47 -16.02 3.35
C TYR A 33 -1.59 -17.04 4.49
N SER A 34 -0.82 -18.12 4.40
CA SER A 34 -0.58 -18.99 5.55
C SER A 34 0.48 -18.38 6.46
N CYS A 35 0.19 -18.30 7.76
CA CYS A 35 1.09 -17.82 8.81
C CYS A 35 2.21 -18.81 9.17
N LYS A 36 2.48 -19.81 8.31
CA LYS A 36 3.64 -20.70 8.45
C LYS A 36 4.91 -19.91 8.12
N LEU A 37 5.73 -19.67 9.13
CA LEU A 37 6.98 -18.94 9.00
C LEU A 37 8.08 -19.85 8.45
N ALA A 38 8.74 -19.42 7.38
CA ALA A 38 9.89 -20.10 6.77
C ALA A 38 10.93 -19.08 6.32
N GLY A 39 12.19 -19.51 6.13
CA GLY A 39 13.24 -18.67 5.58
C GLY A 39 13.40 -17.31 6.27
N LEU A 40 13.33 -16.23 5.47
CA LEU A 40 13.48 -14.85 5.91
C LEU A 40 12.43 -14.43 6.94
N ASP A 41 11.18 -14.90 6.83
CA ASP A 41 10.11 -14.56 7.77
C ASP A 41 10.42 -15.05 9.18
N LYS A 42 11.10 -16.19 9.31
CA LYS A 42 11.50 -16.72 10.62
C LYS A 42 12.56 -15.84 11.28
N LYS A 43 13.41 -15.19 10.49
CA LYS A 43 14.40 -14.22 10.98
C LYS A 43 13.71 -12.90 11.35
N LEU A 44 12.88 -12.37 10.46
CA LEU A 44 12.11 -11.14 10.69
C LEU A 44 11.20 -11.26 11.92
N SER A 45 10.49 -12.38 12.06
CA SER A 45 9.66 -12.66 13.24
C SER A 45 10.45 -12.65 14.55
N ARG A 46 11.69 -13.16 14.56
CA ARG A 46 12.53 -13.15 15.77
C ARG A 46 13.01 -11.75 16.12
N ASN A 47 13.42 -10.97 15.11
CA ASN A 47 13.86 -9.60 15.31
C ASN A 47 12.71 -8.74 15.84
N LEU A 48 11.53 -8.81 15.22
CA LEU A 48 10.34 -8.10 15.68
C LEU A 48 9.92 -8.52 17.10
N ASP A 49 9.99 -9.81 17.45
CA ASP A 49 9.66 -10.28 18.81
C ASP A 49 10.63 -9.72 19.85
N GLN A 50 11.92 -9.63 19.53
CA GLN A 50 12.94 -9.01 20.39
C GLN A 50 12.73 -7.50 20.52
N GLU A 51 12.48 -6.80 19.42
CA GLU A 51 12.23 -5.36 19.44
C GLU A 51 10.98 -5.00 20.23
N VAL A 52 9.90 -5.76 20.10
CA VAL A 52 8.68 -5.54 20.89
C VAL A 52 8.96 -5.68 22.38
N GLN A 53 9.82 -6.62 22.78
CA GLN A 53 10.19 -6.83 24.19
C GLN A 53 11.14 -5.76 24.72
N MET A 54 12.06 -5.25 23.90
CA MET A 54 13.05 -4.26 24.32
C MET A 54 12.56 -2.81 24.21
N GLY A 55 11.70 -2.51 23.23
CA GLY A 55 11.29 -1.16 22.87
C GLY A 55 9.95 -0.71 23.47
N SER A 56 9.24 -1.59 24.19
CA SER A 56 7.93 -1.26 24.76
C SER A 56 8.03 -0.98 26.25
N SER A 57 7.46 0.14 26.70
CA SER A 57 7.29 0.37 28.15
C SER A 57 6.30 -0.65 28.73
N PRO A 58 6.35 -0.95 30.05
CA PRO A 58 5.39 -1.87 30.69
C PRO A 58 3.92 -1.48 30.47
N LEU A 59 3.63 -0.18 30.30
CA LEU A 59 2.30 0.34 29.99
C LEU A 59 1.89 0.03 28.54
N GLU A 60 2.78 0.24 27.58
CA GLU A 60 2.57 -0.09 26.15
C GLU A 60 2.38 -1.61 25.95
N LEU A 61 3.11 -2.42 26.71
CA LEU A 61 2.95 -3.88 26.71
C LEU A 61 1.56 -4.33 27.16
N SER A 62 0.83 -3.51 27.93
CA SER A 62 -0.49 -3.86 28.47
C SER A 62 -1.67 -3.37 27.62
N LYS A 63 -1.48 -2.32 26.80
CA LYS A 63 -2.55 -1.63 26.06
C LYS A 63 -2.32 -1.64 24.56
N SER A 64 -2.13 -2.82 23.98
CA SER A 64 -1.95 -2.96 22.53
C SER A 64 -3.25 -3.41 21.84
N PRO A 65 -3.51 -2.94 20.60
CA PRO A 65 -4.67 -3.35 19.81
C PRO A 65 -4.73 -4.86 19.54
N VAL A 66 -3.58 -5.53 19.49
CA VAL A 66 -3.52 -7.00 19.34
C VAL A 66 -3.60 -7.76 20.67
N GLY A 67 -3.90 -7.06 21.77
CA GLY A 67 -3.83 -7.56 23.15
C GLY A 67 -2.49 -7.28 23.82
N PRO A 68 -2.30 -7.70 25.09
CA PRO A 68 -1.09 -7.44 25.84
C PRO A 68 0.13 -8.06 25.16
N LEU A 69 1.12 -7.26 24.77
CA LEU A 69 2.34 -7.72 24.13
C LEU A 69 3.26 -8.50 25.07
N ALA A 70 2.97 -8.56 26.37
CA ALA A 70 3.56 -9.55 27.27
C ALA A 70 3.19 -10.99 26.85
N GLU A 71 2.05 -11.18 26.19
CA GLU A 71 1.60 -12.47 25.69
C GLU A 71 2.21 -12.80 24.32
N SER A 72 2.74 -14.02 24.20
CA SER A 72 3.33 -14.47 22.94
C SER A 72 2.32 -14.53 21.77
N ALA A 73 1.03 -14.72 22.06
CA ALA A 73 -0.02 -14.76 21.06
C ALA A 73 -0.27 -13.37 20.43
N SER A 74 -0.31 -12.32 21.24
CA SER A 74 -0.43 -10.93 20.78
C SER A 74 0.78 -10.50 19.96
N ARG A 75 2.00 -10.82 20.42
CA ARG A 75 3.22 -10.53 19.64
C ARG A 75 3.22 -11.24 18.28
N LYS A 76 2.84 -12.52 18.25
CA LYS A 76 2.69 -13.26 16.98
C LYS A 76 1.69 -12.60 16.04
N THR A 77 0.57 -12.13 16.58
CA THR A 77 -0.45 -11.43 15.78
C THR A 77 0.13 -10.18 15.14
N LEU A 78 0.78 -9.30 15.93
CA LEU A 78 1.46 -8.11 15.39
C LEU A 78 2.49 -8.47 14.31
N ILE A 79 3.32 -9.49 14.55
CA ILE A 79 4.30 -9.96 13.58
C ILE A 79 3.62 -10.42 12.29
N TYR A 80 2.49 -11.14 12.37
CA TYR A 80 1.76 -11.57 11.18
C TYR A 80 1.18 -10.38 10.40
N LEU A 81 0.67 -9.35 11.06
CA LEU A 81 0.20 -8.12 10.40
C LEU A 81 1.34 -7.42 9.64
N ILE A 82 2.48 -7.21 10.30
CA ILE A 82 3.66 -6.56 9.70
C ILE A 82 4.23 -7.40 8.55
N LEU A 83 4.35 -8.72 8.72
CA LEU A 83 4.82 -9.59 7.64
C LEU A 83 3.89 -9.54 6.44
N THR A 84 2.58 -9.51 6.67
CA THR A 84 1.60 -9.42 5.57
C THR A 84 1.82 -8.16 4.75
N LEU A 85 2.01 -7.00 5.39
CA LEU A 85 2.34 -5.75 4.67
C LEU A 85 3.66 -5.86 3.88
N ASN A 86 4.71 -6.43 4.46
CA ASN A 86 5.97 -6.65 3.73
C ASN A 86 5.84 -7.60 2.54
N HIS A 87 4.87 -8.53 2.55
CA HIS A 87 4.60 -9.40 1.40
C HIS A 87 3.80 -8.66 0.33
N CYS A 88 2.79 -7.88 0.72
CA CYS A 88 1.95 -7.12 -0.21
C CYS A 88 2.70 -5.94 -0.85
N TYR A 89 3.61 -5.29 -0.12
CA TYR A 89 4.38 -4.13 -0.60
C TYR A 89 5.88 -4.33 -0.33
N PRO A 90 6.55 -5.18 -1.12
CA PRO A 90 7.96 -5.57 -0.89
C PRO A 90 8.96 -4.41 -1.06
N ASP A 91 8.55 -3.35 -1.76
CA ASP A 91 9.36 -2.14 -1.97
C ASP A 91 9.30 -1.15 -0.80
N TYR A 92 8.46 -1.44 0.21
CA TYR A 92 8.27 -0.61 1.39
C TYR A 92 8.85 -1.28 2.64
N ASP A 93 9.45 -0.48 3.53
CA ASP A 93 9.99 -0.96 4.80
C ASP A 93 8.99 -0.74 5.95
N PHE A 94 8.36 -1.83 6.38
CA PHE A 94 7.46 -1.83 7.54
C PHE A 94 8.13 -2.29 8.84
N SER A 95 9.46 -2.38 8.90
CA SER A 95 10.18 -2.85 10.09
C SER A 95 9.97 -1.98 11.33
N LEU A 96 9.68 -0.69 11.13
CA LEU A 96 9.43 0.27 12.20
C LEU A 96 7.99 0.22 12.72
N LEU A 97 7.09 -0.51 12.08
CA LEU A 97 5.70 -0.60 12.54
C LEU A 97 5.62 -1.21 13.94
N ARG A 98 4.72 -0.64 14.73
CA ARG A 98 4.42 -0.99 16.11
C ARG A 98 2.93 -1.16 16.31
N ALA A 99 2.53 -1.74 17.44
CA ALA A 99 1.14 -2.08 17.74
C ALA A 99 0.15 -0.91 17.59
N HIS A 100 0.58 0.33 17.87
CA HIS A 100 -0.29 1.52 17.77
C HIS A 100 -0.67 1.93 16.33
N HIS A 101 0.04 1.45 15.30
CA HIS A 101 -0.32 1.68 13.90
C HIS A 101 -1.50 0.79 13.45
N PHE A 102 -1.80 -0.24 14.24
CA PHE A 102 -2.90 -1.14 13.99
C PHE A 102 -4.06 -0.84 14.93
N ARG A 103 -5.25 -1.26 14.56
CA ARG A 103 -6.43 -1.24 15.42
C ARG A 103 -7.11 -2.58 15.34
N LYS A 104 -7.64 -3.07 16.46
CA LYS A 104 -8.56 -4.21 16.45
C LYS A 104 -9.98 -3.70 16.19
N GLU A 105 -10.60 -4.26 15.17
CA GLU A 105 -11.98 -3.93 14.81
C GLU A 105 -12.96 -4.65 15.75
N PRO A 106 -14.15 -4.08 15.98
CA PRO A 106 -15.11 -4.62 16.96
C PRO A 106 -15.67 -5.99 16.55
N GLY A 107 -15.62 -6.31 15.25
CA GLY A 107 -15.99 -7.62 14.71
C GLY A 107 -16.15 -7.57 13.19
N VAL A 108 -16.33 -8.75 12.60
CA VAL A 108 -16.51 -8.95 11.15
C VAL A 108 -17.66 -8.10 10.60
N SER A 109 -18.84 -8.15 11.23
CA SER A 109 -20.03 -7.48 10.70
C SER A 109 -19.89 -5.96 10.55
N ALA A 110 -19.14 -5.31 11.44
CA ALA A 110 -18.87 -3.88 11.32
C ALA A 110 -17.93 -3.57 10.14
N VAL A 111 -16.99 -4.48 9.86
CA VAL A 111 -16.07 -4.38 8.73
C VAL A 111 -16.78 -4.65 7.42
N GLU A 112 -17.68 -5.65 7.37
CA GLU A 112 -18.54 -5.90 6.21
C GLU A 112 -19.33 -4.66 5.84
N GLN A 113 -20.03 -4.04 6.81
CA GLN A 113 -20.79 -2.82 6.58
C GLN A 113 -19.93 -1.65 6.08
N ALA A 114 -18.71 -1.50 6.61
CA ALA A 114 -17.79 -0.45 6.18
C ALA A 114 -17.31 -0.66 4.73
N VAL A 115 -16.95 -1.90 4.39
CA VAL A 115 -16.52 -2.28 3.04
C VAL A 115 -17.67 -2.13 2.04
N ASP A 116 -18.87 -2.62 2.38
CA ASP A 116 -20.06 -2.52 1.53
C ASP A 116 -20.39 -1.07 1.18
N ALA A 117 -20.30 -0.17 2.16
CA ALA A 117 -20.54 1.25 1.96
C ALA A 117 -19.56 1.89 0.95
N HIS A 118 -18.29 1.47 0.96
CA HIS A 118 -17.28 1.97 0.02
C HIS A 118 -17.38 1.35 -1.38
N LEU A 119 -17.88 0.12 -1.50
CA LEU A 119 -17.92 -0.65 -2.75
C LEU A 119 -19.28 -0.68 -3.43
N LEU A 120 -20.25 0.10 -2.94
CA LEU A 120 -21.59 0.18 -3.53
C LEU A 120 -21.57 0.62 -5.00
N GLU A 121 -20.77 1.63 -5.34
CA GLU A 121 -20.65 2.10 -6.73
C GLU A 121 -19.91 1.08 -7.61
N ALA A 122 -18.87 0.43 -7.09
CA ALA A 122 -18.17 -0.63 -7.78
C ALA A 122 -19.10 -1.82 -8.10
N SER A 123 -20.08 -2.09 -7.22
CA SER A 123 -21.10 -3.13 -7.45
C SER A 123 -21.94 -2.85 -8.71
N ARG A 124 -22.25 -1.58 -9.02
CA ARG A 124 -22.99 -1.22 -10.24
C ARG A 124 -22.17 -1.47 -11.49
N VAL A 125 -20.86 -1.19 -11.42
CA VAL A 125 -19.94 -1.45 -12.54
C VAL A 125 -19.78 -2.96 -12.76
N TRP A 126 -19.72 -3.75 -11.68
CA TRP A 126 -19.68 -5.21 -11.74
C TRP A 126 -20.87 -5.80 -12.49
N GLU A 127 -22.09 -5.34 -12.17
CA GLU A 127 -23.32 -5.80 -12.83
C GLU A 127 -23.34 -5.47 -14.33
N ALA A 128 -22.80 -4.31 -14.71
CA ALA A 128 -22.70 -3.89 -16.10
C ALA A 128 -21.54 -4.58 -16.85
N THR A 129 -20.60 -5.20 -16.15
CA THR A 129 -19.40 -5.80 -16.75
C THR A 129 -19.73 -7.18 -17.34
N PRO A 130 -19.51 -7.39 -18.66
CA PRO A 130 -19.74 -8.68 -19.29
C PRO A 130 -18.92 -9.79 -18.63
N GLY A 131 -19.58 -10.87 -18.21
CA GLY A 131 -18.94 -12.01 -17.56
C GLY A 131 -18.85 -11.92 -16.02
N CYS A 132 -19.17 -10.78 -15.42
CA CYS A 132 -19.18 -10.59 -13.97
C CYS A 132 -20.58 -10.66 -13.33
N GLY A 133 -21.64 -10.23 -14.04
CA GLY A 133 -23.02 -10.14 -13.52
C GLY A 133 -23.79 -11.45 -13.27
N GLY A 134 -23.12 -12.58 -13.00
CA GLY A 134 -23.79 -13.85 -12.65
C GLY A 134 -24.39 -13.86 -11.23
N ALA A 135 -23.86 -13.04 -10.33
CA ALA A 135 -24.34 -12.80 -8.98
C ALA A 135 -23.95 -11.38 -8.54
N PRO A 136 -24.62 -10.80 -7.53
CA PRO A 136 -24.24 -9.51 -6.96
C PRO A 136 -22.76 -9.49 -6.53
N PHE A 137 -22.11 -8.33 -6.70
CA PHE A 137 -20.69 -8.19 -6.39
C PHE A 137 -20.37 -8.51 -4.92
N LEU A 138 -21.10 -7.90 -3.99
CA LEU A 138 -20.86 -8.07 -2.55
C LEU A 138 -21.09 -9.52 -2.10
N ASP A 139 -22.13 -10.19 -2.62
CA ASP A 139 -22.36 -11.61 -2.36
C ASP A 139 -21.19 -12.47 -2.85
N THR A 140 -20.68 -12.16 -4.05
CA THR A 140 -19.52 -12.84 -4.63
C THR A 140 -18.26 -12.60 -3.80
N LEU A 141 -18.06 -11.36 -3.36
CA LEU A 141 -16.94 -10.93 -2.51
C LEU A 141 -16.93 -11.69 -1.18
N TRP A 142 -18.02 -11.60 -0.43
CA TRP A 142 -18.08 -12.18 0.92
C TRP A 142 -18.10 -13.70 0.91
N THR A 143 -18.72 -14.32 -0.11
CA THR A 143 -18.62 -15.78 -0.31
C THR A 143 -17.16 -16.21 -0.52
N ALA A 144 -16.43 -15.51 -1.40
CA ALA A 144 -15.03 -15.84 -1.68
C ALA A 144 -14.11 -15.59 -0.47
N VAL A 145 -14.35 -14.53 0.29
CA VAL A 145 -13.63 -14.23 1.52
C VAL A 145 -13.90 -15.32 2.57
N ASP A 146 -15.16 -15.68 2.80
CA ASP A 146 -15.52 -16.72 3.77
C ASP A 146 -14.93 -18.09 3.43
N GLU A 147 -15.02 -18.51 2.16
CA GLU A 147 -14.38 -19.75 1.68
C GLU A 147 -12.85 -19.73 1.89
N ALA A 148 -12.22 -18.56 1.74
CA ALA A 148 -10.78 -18.42 1.86
C ALA A 148 -10.29 -18.33 3.31
N ILE A 149 -11.11 -17.91 4.29
CA ILE A 149 -10.63 -17.59 5.64
C ILE A 149 -11.50 -18.11 6.80
N GLU A 150 -12.67 -18.68 6.53
CA GLU A 150 -13.72 -18.99 7.52
C GLU A 150 -14.01 -17.73 8.36
N LEU A 151 -14.73 -16.79 7.74
CA LEU A 151 -14.88 -15.41 8.18
C LEU A 151 -15.44 -15.28 9.61
N PRO A 152 -16.46 -16.07 10.06
CA PRO A 152 -16.98 -16.01 11.42
C PRO A 152 -15.96 -16.31 12.53
N ASP A 153 -14.87 -17.00 12.21
CA ASP A 153 -13.81 -17.37 13.16
C ASP A 153 -12.61 -16.41 13.15
N CYS A 154 -12.73 -15.26 12.48
CA CYS A 154 -11.67 -14.27 12.36
C CYS A 154 -11.67 -13.21 13.48
N ASP A 155 -10.47 -12.88 13.96
CA ASP A 155 -10.21 -11.55 14.52
C ASP A 155 -9.89 -10.59 13.37
N VAL A 156 -10.48 -9.39 13.37
CA VAL A 156 -10.22 -8.39 12.33
C VAL A 156 -9.39 -7.23 12.86
N TYR A 157 -8.40 -6.81 12.08
CA TYR A 157 -7.53 -5.68 12.38
C TYR A 157 -7.52 -4.70 11.21
N SER A 158 -7.28 -3.43 11.47
CA SER A 158 -7.03 -2.43 10.45
C SER A 158 -5.65 -1.80 10.63
N TYR A 159 -5.04 -1.40 9.51
CA TYR A 159 -3.83 -0.57 9.49
C TYR A 159 -4.18 0.84 9.03
N LYS A 160 -3.66 1.83 9.75
CA LYS A 160 -3.78 3.23 9.37
C LYS A 160 -2.40 3.77 9.03
N SER A 161 -2.26 4.29 7.82
CA SER A 161 -1.11 5.05 7.37
C SER A 161 -0.88 6.26 8.27
N ASP A 162 0.37 6.51 8.63
CA ASP A 162 0.80 7.62 9.48
C ASP A 162 1.40 8.81 8.70
N GLY A 163 1.46 8.75 7.35
CA GLY A 163 1.87 9.88 6.52
C GLY A 163 2.14 9.58 5.04
N GLU A 164 2.65 10.57 4.32
CA GLU A 164 2.89 10.56 2.86
C GLU A 164 3.98 9.57 2.38
N ALA A 165 4.78 9.01 3.29
CA ALA A 165 5.85 8.06 2.96
C ALA A 165 5.38 6.59 2.89
N ASP A 166 4.11 6.35 3.23
CA ASP A 166 3.48 5.04 3.28
C ASP A 166 2.67 4.79 1.97
N PRO A 167 2.55 3.53 1.48
CA PRO A 167 1.90 3.24 0.19
C PRO A 167 0.43 3.66 0.11
N PHE A 168 -0.20 3.89 1.26
CA PHE A 168 -1.60 4.30 1.36
C PHE A 168 -1.76 5.81 1.60
N GLY A 169 -0.65 6.54 1.74
CA GLY A 169 -0.60 7.99 1.93
C GLY A 169 -0.62 8.80 0.62
N GLU A 170 -0.98 8.19 -0.52
CA GLU A 170 -0.99 8.86 -1.82
C GLU A 170 -1.91 10.08 -1.87
N LYS A 171 -1.40 11.16 -2.48
CA LYS A 171 -2.17 12.36 -2.81
C LYS A 171 -3.36 12.00 -3.70
N GLY A 172 -4.56 12.40 -3.26
CA GLY A 172 -5.79 12.17 -4.02
C GLY A 172 -6.63 10.99 -3.55
N SER A 173 -6.18 10.25 -2.53
CA SER A 173 -7.02 9.25 -1.87
C SER A 173 -8.22 9.95 -1.19
N VAL A 174 -9.43 9.62 -1.64
CA VAL A 174 -10.71 10.07 -1.06
C VAL A 174 -11.01 9.27 0.19
N TRP A 175 -10.73 7.97 0.13
CA TRP A 175 -10.86 7.03 1.23
C TRP A 175 -9.92 5.86 0.98
N SER A 176 -9.49 5.22 2.05
CA SER A 176 -8.78 3.95 1.99
C SER A 176 -9.06 3.12 3.24
N PHE A 177 -8.98 1.81 3.10
CA PHE A 177 -8.97 0.87 4.20
C PHE A 177 -7.96 -0.24 3.94
N ASN A 178 -7.43 -0.79 5.04
CA ASN A 178 -6.46 -1.89 5.02
C ASN A 178 -6.87 -2.86 6.12
N PHE A 179 -7.66 -3.88 5.78
CA PHE A 179 -8.17 -4.86 6.73
C PHE A 179 -7.40 -6.17 6.69
N PHE A 180 -7.24 -6.77 7.86
CA PHE A 180 -6.62 -8.07 8.05
C PHE A 180 -7.60 -8.99 8.78
N PHE A 181 -8.04 -10.04 8.11
CA PHE A 181 -8.88 -11.09 8.68
C PHE A 181 -7.97 -12.23 9.12
N TYR A 182 -7.77 -12.37 10.43
CA TYR A 182 -6.87 -13.37 10.98
C TYR A 182 -7.65 -14.52 11.63
N ASN A 183 -7.59 -15.69 10.99
CA ASN A 183 -8.12 -16.93 11.54
C ASN A 183 -6.99 -17.72 12.24
N ARG A 184 -7.06 -17.74 13.58
CA ARG A 184 -6.07 -18.43 14.44
C ARG A 184 -6.10 -19.95 14.26
N LYS A 185 -7.27 -20.54 14.02
CA LYS A 185 -7.45 -21.99 13.87
C LYS A 185 -6.81 -22.47 12.57
N LEU A 186 -7.06 -21.77 11.47
CA LEU A 186 -6.46 -22.04 10.16
C LEU A 186 -4.99 -21.61 10.07
N ARG A 187 -4.52 -20.76 11.00
CA ARG A 187 -3.22 -20.07 10.92
C ARG A 187 -3.07 -19.38 9.57
N ARG A 188 -4.10 -18.61 9.21
CA ARG A 188 -4.23 -17.94 7.93
C ARG A 188 -4.64 -16.50 8.17
N ILE A 189 -4.14 -15.61 7.33
CA ILE A 189 -4.55 -14.21 7.29
C ILE A 189 -4.98 -13.88 5.87
N LEU A 190 -6.09 -13.15 5.74
CA LEU A 190 -6.50 -12.53 4.49
C LEU A 190 -6.33 -11.03 4.64
N TYR A 191 -5.61 -10.43 3.71
CA TYR A 191 -5.45 -8.99 3.59
C TYR A 191 -6.41 -8.47 2.54
N PHE A 192 -7.16 -7.42 2.90
CA PHE A 192 -8.02 -6.71 1.99
C PHE A 192 -7.75 -5.21 2.11
N ALA A 193 -7.07 -4.67 1.10
CA ALA A 193 -6.87 -3.25 0.95
C ALA A 193 -7.77 -2.71 -0.15
N CYS A 194 -8.29 -1.50 0.03
CA CYS A 194 -8.96 -0.79 -1.04
C CYS A 194 -8.85 0.71 -0.83
N ARG A 195 -8.81 1.45 -1.94
CA ARG A 195 -8.73 2.91 -1.97
C ARG A 195 -9.54 3.49 -3.12
N GLY A 196 -10.16 4.63 -2.87
CA GLY A 196 -10.77 5.47 -3.89
C GLY A 196 -9.84 6.63 -4.23
N ILE A 197 -9.38 6.75 -5.48
CA ILE A 197 -8.45 7.80 -5.93
C ILE A 197 -9.20 8.79 -6.81
N ALA A 198 -9.26 10.06 -6.39
CA ALA A 198 -9.91 11.12 -7.15
C ALA A 198 -9.24 11.33 -8.51
N LYS A 199 -10.03 11.43 -9.58
CA LYS A 199 -9.48 11.64 -10.93
C LYS A 199 -8.80 13.00 -11.10
N THR A 200 -9.24 14.01 -10.36
CA THR A 200 -8.63 15.34 -10.36
C THR A 200 -7.19 15.32 -9.86
N ALA A 201 -6.87 14.44 -8.91
CA ALA A 201 -5.51 14.31 -8.38
C ALA A 201 -4.54 13.65 -9.39
N LEU A 202 -5.05 12.79 -10.28
CA LEU A 202 -4.25 12.16 -11.34
C LEU A 202 -3.88 13.15 -12.46
N ALA A 203 -4.71 14.17 -12.69
CA ALA A 203 -4.47 15.17 -13.72
C ALA A 203 -3.27 16.08 -13.39
N ASP A 204 -3.08 16.45 -12.12
CA ASP A 204 -1.98 17.31 -11.67
C ASP A 204 -0.60 16.63 -11.80
N SER A 205 -0.55 15.30 -11.68
CA SER A 205 0.67 14.50 -11.88
C SER A 205 1.14 14.50 -13.34
N SER A 206 0.19 14.57 -14.29
CA SER A 206 0.47 14.56 -15.73
C SER A 206 0.79 15.93 -16.32
N ALA A 207 0.39 17.02 -15.64
CA ALA A 207 0.65 18.39 -16.08
C ALA A 207 2.12 18.84 -15.86
N GLY A 208 2.90 18.10 -15.07
CA GLY A 208 4.31 18.39 -14.79
C GLY A 208 5.32 18.02 -15.89
N GLU A 209 4.94 17.20 -16.87
CA GLU A 209 5.85 16.73 -17.94
C GLU A 209 5.58 17.37 -19.33
N ALA A 210 4.49 18.13 -19.49
CA ALA A 210 4.09 18.69 -20.78
C ALA A 210 4.66 20.10 -21.09
N SER A 211 5.80 20.48 -20.51
CA SER A 211 6.49 21.75 -20.84
C SER A 211 7.94 21.54 -21.27
N ARG A 212 8.16 20.74 -22.32
CA ARG A 212 9.36 20.82 -23.16
C ARG A 212 8.97 20.64 -24.63
N THR A 213 8.52 21.73 -25.26
CA THR A 213 8.41 21.81 -26.72
C THR A 213 9.82 21.90 -27.34
N PRO A 214 10.22 21.01 -28.27
CA PRO A 214 11.40 21.22 -29.09
C PRO A 214 11.02 22.16 -30.26
N GLY A 215 11.39 23.43 -30.15
CA GLY A 215 11.25 24.39 -31.25
C GLY A 215 12.36 24.21 -32.27
N ALA A 216 12.02 23.75 -33.48
CA ALA A 216 12.92 23.71 -34.63
C ALA A 216 12.52 24.77 -35.67
N THR A 217 13.52 25.61 -35.99
CA THR A 217 13.86 26.22 -37.31
C THR A 217 12.89 27.16 -38.04
N ALA A 218 13.35 28.37 -38.35
CA ALA A 218 13.45 28.89 -39.74
C ALA A 218 14.28 30.20 -39.82
N ASP A 219 15.05 30.30 -40.89
CA ASP A 219 15.98 31.36 -41.31
C ASP A 219 15.39 32.76 -41.49
N SER A 220 16.25 33.78 -41.30
CA SER A 220 16.40 34.88 -42.28
C SER A 220 17.73 35.61 -42.07
N ALA A 221 18.53 35.68 -43.12
CA ALA A 221 19.75 36.48 -43.24
C ALA A 221 19.46 37.99 -43.26
N ASP A 222 20.36 38.80 -42.72
CA ASP A 222 20.97 39.91 -43.46
C ASP A 222 22.19 40.49 -42.71
N ALA A 223 23.15 40.92 -43.52
CA ALA A 223 24.49 41.39 -43.17
C ALA A 223 24.50 42.76 -42.48
N ASP A 224 25.51 43.05 -41.65
CA ASP A 224 26.61 43.92 -42.08
C ASP A 224 27.75 44.06 -41.04
N SER A 225 28.96 44.21 -41.60
CA SER A 225 30.10 45.00 -41.11
C SER A 225 31.05 44.50 -40.00
N ALA A 226 32.32 44.51 -40.42
CA ALA A 226 33.59 44.18 -39.78
C ALA A 226 33.89 44.88 -38.44
N ASP A 227 34.68 44.24 -37.57
CA ASP A 227 36.10 44.58 -37.41
C ASP A 227 36.82 43.71 -36.37
N GLY A 228 38.13 43.51 -36.58
CA GLY A 228 39.10 43.52 -35.48
C GLY A 228 39.48 42.20 -34.82
N LEU A 229 40.58 41.62 -35.28
CA LEU A 229 41.49 40.74 -34.53
C LEU A 229 41.88 41.37 -33.17
N ASN A 230 41.91 40.62 -32.07
CA ASN A 230 43.20 40.25 -31.44
C ASN A 230 43.13 39.22 -30.31
N GLU A 231 44.29 38.59 -30.15
CA GLU A 231 44.79 37.51 -29.30
C GLU A 231 44.51 37.49 -27.78
N SER A 232 44.79 36.29 -27.24
CA SER A 232 45.19 35.94 -25.86
C SER A 232 44.05 35.89 -24.82
N ASP A 233 43.98 34.92 -23.90
CA ASP A 233 45.05 34.15 -23.30
C ASP A 233 44.54 32.81 -22.73
N SER A 234 45.46 31.86 -22.67
CA SER A 234 45.30 30.50 -22.19
C SER A 234 45.19 30.43 -20.66
N ALA A 235 44.11 29.86 -20.13
CA ALA A 235 44.01 29.53 -18.70
C ALA A 235 44.06 28.00 -18.49
N ARG A 236 45.23 27.55 -18.03
CA ARG A 236 45.52 26.20 -17.55
C ARG A 236 44.79 25.90 -16.25
N TYR A 237 44.22 24.69 -16.20
CA TYR A 237 44.35 23.66 -15.15
C TYR A 237 44.80 24.10 -13.73
N GLY A 238 43.93 23.83 -12.74
CA GLY A 238 44.24 22.80 -11.73
C GLY A 238 44.54 23.25 -10.29
N MET A 239 43.87 22.51 -9.38
CA MET A 239 44.25 22.15 -7.99
C MET A 239 43.87 23.10 -6.83
N ALA A 240 42.74 22.75 -6.21
CA ALA A 240 42.61 22.20 -4.85
C ALA A 240 43.52 22.68 -3.71
N GLY A 241 42.89 22.93 -2.55
CA GLY A 241 43.30 22.28 -1.30
C GLY A 241 43.92 23.17 -0.24
N THR A 242 43.06 23.64 0.66
CA THR A 242 43.33 24.19 2.00
C THR A 242 44.17 23.27 2.90
N MET A 243 45.08 23.83 3.70
CA MET A 243 45.17 23.52 5.14
C MET A 243 46.05 24.55 5.89
N GLU A 244 45.48 25.17 6.92
CA GLU A 244 46.20 25.84 8.01
C GLU A 244 46.85 24.81 8.95
N VAL A 245 47.98 25.19 9.53
CA VAL A 245 48.13 25.36 10.99
C VAL A 245 48.73 26.74 11.22
#